data_AF-A0A8H6VVX7-F1
#
_entry.id   AF-A0A8H6VVX7-F1
#
_cell.length_a   1.000
_cell.length_b   1.000
_cell.length_c   1.000
_cell.angle_alpha   90.00
_cell.angle_beta   90.00
_cell.angle_gamma   90.00
#
_symmetry.space_group_name_H-M   'P 1'
#
loop_
_entity.id
_entity.type
_entity.pdbx_description
1 polymer ?
#
loop_
_entity_poly.entity_id
_entity_poly.type
_entity_poly.pdbx_seq_one_letter_code
_entity_poly.pdbx_strand_id
1 'polypeptide(L)'
;MAPSPLRKLVVDIAVAIAIAVSLVITSPIILYTFITGQWRDMLRRPPTYTGPTPLPTNRIDLRIRPCAAQPDSLFLSLPRELRDCIYAEALGGRRVWMKVVPDHPNRRRYIFSYAVPRKEGDIRPDLGLLDPLCMALLRSCRQIYLESHSVLFSHNTFVFDSGTSLEHCIRAALGEWSLPVLRSVCINHPNRAFPTQRVFFDHPELTSSGLLKQMKRLRRLDFQFNVISLRKSLPVAQYDPREVEKSAWGQLVCELSSLEELRMVFTWNREMVDTSAWDPRWNELERGLLAQLVSKRRKNL
;
A
#
# COMPACT_ATOMS: atom_id res chain seq x y z
N MET A 1 -44.52 38.68 7.46
CA MET A 1 -45.10 38.10 8.69
C MET A 1 -43.98 37.90 9.70
N ALA A 2 -43.99 38.64 10.80
CA ALA A 2 -42.99 38.46 11.86
C ALA A 2 -43.23 37.12 12.58
N PRO A 3 -42.20 36.31 12.84
CA PRO A 3 -42.35 35.09 13.62
C PRO A 3 -42.87 35.44 15.02
N SER A 4 -43.86 34.70 15.50
CA SER A 4 -44.43 34.93 16.84
C SER A 4 -43.34 34.78 17.90
N PRO A 5 -43.33 35.63 18.94
CA PRO A 5 -42.31 35.60 19.99
C PRO A 5 -42.22 34.23 20.70
N LEU A 6 -43.33 33.50 20.76
CA LEU A 6 -43.39 32.13 21.28
C LEU A 6 -42.57 31.14 20.46
N ARG A 7 -42.55 31.26 19.13
CA ARG A 7 -41.78 30.36 18.27
C ARG A 7 -40.27 30.56 18.45
N LYS A 8 -39.83 31.80 18.71
CA LYS A 8 -38.44 32.12 19.02
C LYS A 8 -38.00 31.49 20.35
N LEU A 9 -38.82 31.66 21.40
CA LEU A 9 -38.54 31.09 22.72
C LEU A 9 -38.41 29.56 22.71
N VAL A 10 -39.30 28.88 21.97
CA VAL A 10 -39.25 27.40 21.84
C VAL A 10 -37.98 26.93 21.14
N VAL A 11 -37.53 27.65 20.11
CA VAL A 11 -36.27 27.35 19.42
C VAL A 11 -35.08 27.58 20.35
N ASP A 12 -35.07 28.68 21.11
CA ASP A 12 -33.97 28.99 22.03
C ASP A 12 -33.83 27.93 23.15
N ILE A 13 -34.97 27.46 23.70
CA ILE A 13 -34.99 26.37 24.69
C ILE A 13 -34.51 25.05 24.07
N ALA A 14 -34.97 24.71 22.87
CA ALA A 14 -34.55 23.49 22.19
C ALA A 14 -33.04 23.48 21.90
N VAL A 15 -32.47 24.62 21.49
CA VAL A 15 -31.04 24.80 21.27
C VAL A 15 -30.27 24.65 22.59
N ALA A 16 -30.74 25.27 23.68
CA ALA A 16 -30.09 25.17 24.99
C ALA A 16 -30.08 23.72 25.51
N ILE A 17 -31.18 22.99 25.37
CA ILE A 17 -31.27 21.57 25.73
C ILE A 17 -30.32 20.73 24.87
N ALA A 18 -30.27 20.97 23.55
CA ALA A 18 -29.37 20.24 22.66
C ALA A 18 -27.89 20.44 23.02
N ILE A 19 -27.50 21.66 23.42
CA ILE A 19 -26.14 21.98 23.88
C ILE A 19 -25.85 21.28 25.21
N ALA A 20 -26.76 21.34 26.18
CA ALA A 20 -26.59 20.71 27.48
C ALA A 20 -26.46 19.18 27.36
N VAL A 21 -27.33 18.53 26.56
CA VAL A 21 -27.26 17.10 26.29
C VAL A 21 -25.94 16.74 25.59
N SER A 22 -25.50 17.53 24.61
CA SER A 22 -24.21 17.33 23.94
C SER A 22 -23.03 17.43 24.91
N LEU A 23 -23.06 18.38 25.85
CA LEU A 23 -22.02 18.53 26.88
C LEU A 23 -22.00 17.35 27.86
N VAL A 24 -23.16 16.87 28.30
CA VAL A 24 -23.25 15.70 29.20
C VAL A 24 -22.78 14.42 28.50
N ILE A 25 -23.11 14.23 27.22
CA ILE A 25 -22.70 13.05 26.46
C ILE A 25 -21.21 13.08 26.11
N THR A 26 -20.66 14.27 25.82
CA THR A 26 -19.22 14.42 25.52
C THR A 26 -18.35 14.53 26.78
N SER A 27 -18.92 14.87 27.93
CA SER A 27 -18.22 15.03 29.20
C SER A 27 -17.43 13.78 29.64
N PRO A 28 -17.94 12.54 29.55
CA PRO A 28 -17.15 11.34 29.87
C PRO A 28 -15.95 11.15 28.95
N ILE A 29 -16.07 11.50 27.66
CA ILE A 29 -14.98 11.38 26.67
C ILE A 29 -13.92 12.45 26.95
N ILE A 30 -14.35 13.69 27.23
CA ILE A 30 -13.46 14.79 27.59
C ILE A 30 -12.77 14.50 28.93
N LEU A 31 -13.51 14.01 29.93
CA LEU A 31 -12.97 13.65 31.24
C LEU A 31 -12.02 12.45 31.13
N TYR A 32 -12.35 11.44 30.32
CA TYR A 32 -11.46 10.30 30.07
C TYR A 32 -10.15 10.75 29.39
N THR A 33 -10.22 11.61 28.37
CA THR A 33 -9.03 12.16 27.71
C THR A 33 -8.22 13.08 28.64
N PHE A 34 -8.88 13.75 29.60
CA PHE A 34 -8.22 14.56 30.64
C PHE A 34 -7.53 13.70 31.70
N ILE A 35 -8.20 12.68 32.23
CA ILE A 35 -7.67 11.76 33.26
C ILE A 35 -6.52 10.92 32.70
N THR A 36 -6.63 10.44 31.46
CA THR A 36 -5.59 9.62 30.82
C THR A 36 -4.39 10.43 30.31
N GLY A 37 -4.43 11.77 30.44
CA GLY A 37 -3.38 12.66 29.93
C GLY A 37 -3.34 12.79 28.40
N GLN A 38 -4.21 12.09 27.66
CA GLN A 38 -4.30 12.17 26.20
C GLN A 38 -4.62 13.58 25.70
N TRP A 39 -5.28 14.42 26.51
CA TRP A 39 -5.52 15.83 26.20
C TRP A 39 -4.22 16.63 25.96
N ARG A 40 -3.14 16.34 26.72
CA ARG A 40 -1.85 17.02 26.50
C ARG A 40 -1.27 16.67 25.13
N ASP A 41 -1.55 15.47 24.63
CA ASP A 41 -1.14 15.05 23.28
C ASP A 41 -2.08 15.57 22.19
N MET A 42 -3.37 15.80 22.49
CA MET A 42 -4.31 16.46 21.57
C MET A 42 -4.00 17.95 21.36
N LEU A 43 -3.59 18.67 22.41
CA LEU A 43 -3.21 20.09 22.30
C LEU A 43 -1.79 20.33 21.79
N ARG A 44 -0.90 19.34 21.93
CA ARG A 44 0.44 19.46 21.36
C ARG A 44 0.30 19.38 19.85
N ARG A 45 0.77 20.42 19.15
CA ARG A 45 1.00 20.33 17.70
C ARG A 45 1.75 19.01 17.46
N PRO A 46 1.20 18.11 16.64
CA PRO A 46 1.84 16.82 16.40
C PRO A 46 3.29 17.10 15.98
N PRO A 47 4.28 16.42 16.58
CA PRO A 47 5.68 16.68 16.26
C PRO A 47 5.89 16.59 14.75
N THR A 48 6.43 17.66 14.17
CA THR A 48 6.78 17.68 12.76
C THR A 48 8.00 16.78 12.57
N TYR A 49 7.80 15.61 11.97
CA TYR A 49 8.90 14.73 11.59
C TYR A 49 9.38 15.09 10.20
N THR A 50 10.70 15.13 10.01
CA THR A 50 11.27 15.18 8.65
C THR A 50 10.96 13.88 7.92
N GLY A 51 10.55 13.99 6.65
CA GLY A 51 10.33 12.83 5.80
C GLY A 51 11.65 12.09 5.52
N PRO A 52 11.58 10.80 5.13
CA PRO A 52 12.78 10.07 4.76
C PRO A 52 13.45 10.71 3.53
N THR A 53 14.77 10.84 3.56
CA THR A 53 15.53 11.44 2.45
C THR A 53 15.39 10.58 1.20
N PRO A 54 14.98 11.15 0.04
CA PRO A 54 14.87 10.40 -1.20
C PRO A 54 16.25 9.93 -1.67
N LEU A 55 16.30 8.77 -2.32
CA LEU A 55 17.49 8.31 -3.04
C LEU A 55 17.75 9.22 -4.24
N PRO A 56 19.02 9.32 -4.71
CA PRO A 56 19.34 10.06 -5.91
C PRO A 56 18.52 9.58 -7.12
N THR A 57 17.98 10.53 -7.90
CA THR A 57 17.24 10.24 -9.14
C THR A 57 18.14 9.55 -10.17
N ASN A 58 19.41 9.96 -10.22
CA ASN A 58 20.40 9.40 -11.13
C ASN A 58 21.04 8.15 -10.52
N ARG A 59 20.73 6.98 -11.10
CA ARG A 59 21.42 5.73 -10.79
C ARG A 59 22.78 5.72 -11.47
N ILE A 60 23.82 5.37 -10.72
CA ILE A 60 25.14 5.10 -11.29
C ILE A 60 25.01 3.90 -12.24
N ASP A 61 25.29 4.10 -13.53
CA ASP A 61 25.30 2.99 -14.47
C ASP A 61 26.52 2.11 -14.24
N LEU A 62 26.26 1.00 -13.54
CA LEU A 62 27.24 -0.05 -13.29
C LEU A 62 27.50 -0.90 -14.53
N ARG A 63 27.16 -0.51 -15.76
CA ARG A 63 27.66 -1.18 -16.98
C ARG A 63 28.85 -0.47 -17.60
N ILE A 64 29.00 0.83 -17.35
CA ILE A 64 29.97 1.68 -18.05
C ILE A 64 31.42 1.37 -17.66
N ARG A 65 31.69 1.11 -16.37
CA ARG A 65 33.04 0.75 -15.94
C ARG A 65 33.32 -0.77 -16.14
N PRO A 66 34.55 -1.21 -16.37
CA PRO A 66 34.84 -2.65 -16.40
C PRO A 66 34.54 -3.31 -15.05
N CYS A 67 34.11 -4.57 -15.07
CA CYS A 67 34.04 -5.39 -13.86
C CYS A 67 35.39 -6.09 -13.69
N ALA A 68 36.03 -5.92 -12.54
CA ALA A 68 37.22 -6.71 -12.20
C ALA A 68 36.79 -8.18 -12.07
N ALA A 69 37.51 -9.08 -12.75
CA ALA A 69 37.33 -10.51 -12.53
C ALA A 69 37.60 -10.83 -11.05
N GLN A 70 36.90 -11.83 -10.52
CA GLN A 70 37.07 -12.32 -9.15
C GLN A 70 37.42 -13.82 -9.23
N PRO A 71 38.64 -14.16 -9.71
CA PRO A 71 39.00 -15.54 -10.06
C PRO A 71 38.94 -16.49 -8.85
N ASP A 72 39.15 -15.97 -7.64
CA ASP A 72 39.16 -16.77 -6.41
C ASP A 72 37.76 -16.93 -5.77
N SER A 73 36.71 -16.36 -6.39
CA SER A 73 35.36 -16.46 -5.86
C SER A 73 34.72 -17.80 -6.22
N LEU A 74 34.61 -18.68 -5.21
CA LEU A 74 33.89 -19.96 -5.32
C LEU A 74 32.44 -19.80 -5.79
N PHE A 75 31.80 -18.67 -5.45
CA PHE A 75 30.44 -18.39 -5.89
C PHE A 75 30.39 -18.03 -7.38
N LEU A 76 31.34 -17.21 -7.85
CA LEU A 76 31.37 -16.79 -9.26
C LEU A 76 31.95 -17.85 -10.20
N SER A 77 32.65 -18.87 -9.67
CA SER A 77 33.05 -20.05 -10.42
C SER A 77 31.92 -21.04 -10.69
N LEU A 78 30.77 -20.92 -10.00
CA LEU A 78 29.59 -21.75 -10.28
C LEU A 78 29.06 -21.46 -11.70
N PRO A 79 28.47 -22.44 -12.40
CA PRO A 79 27.69 -22.19 -13.62
C PRO A 79 26.62 -21.11 -13.41
N ARG A 80 26.31 -20.37 -14.49
CA ARG A 80 25.39 -19.23 -14.44
C ARG A 80 24.01 -19.64 -13.90
N GLU A 81 23.55 -20.81 -14.31
CA GLU A 81 22.24 -21.38 -13.99
C GLU A 81 22.12 -21.62 -12.48
N LEU A 82 23.16 -22.16 -11.84
CA LEU A 82 23.17 -22.36 -10.38
C LEU A 82 23.18 -21.03 -9.64
N ARG A 83 23.90 -20.02 -10.15
CA ARG A 83 23.86 -18.68 -9.55
C ARG A 83 22.47 -18.06 -9.66
N ASP A 84 21.80 -18.22 -10.80
CA ASP A 84 20.43 -17.72 -10.99
C ASP A 84 19.44 -18.39 -10.04
N CYS A 85 19.57 -19.71 -9.78
CA CYS A 85 18.81 -20.40 -8.74
C CYS A 85 19.06 -19.79 -7.35
N ILE A 86 20.33 -19.52 -7.00
CA ILE A 86 20.68 -18.90 -5.73
C ILE A 86 20.14 -17.47 -5.64
N TYR A 87 20.19 -16.69 -6.72
CA TYR A 87 19.61 -15.35 -6.75
C TYR A 87 18.08 -15.37 -6.58
N ALA A 88 17.39 -16.28 -7.26
CA ALA A 88 15.95 -16.48 -7.10
C ALA A 88 15.59 -16.84 -5.65
N GLU A 89 16.33 -17.78 -5.06
CA GLU A 89 16.11 -18.22 -3.69
C GLU A 89 16.45 -17.14 -2.67
N ALA A 90 17.51 -16.35 -2.87
CA ALA A 90 17.96 -15.35 -1.90
C ALA A 90 17.25 -13.99 -2.01
N LEU A 91 16.75 -13.66 -3.20
CA LEU A 91 16.23 -12.32 -3.52
C LEU A 91 14.82 -12.32 -4.10
N GLY A 92 14.23 -13.45 -4.51
CA GLY A 92 12.94 -13.51 -5.19
C GLY A 92 11.81 -14.08 -4.34
N GLY A 93 10.61 -14.20 -4.91
CA GLY A 93 9.53 -15.01 -4.34
C GLY A 93 8.94 -14.52 -3.01
N ARG A 94 9.14 -13.26 -2.64
CA ARG A 94 8.68 -12.70 -1.35
C ARG A 94 7.69 -11.56 -1.53
N ARG A 95 6.90 -11.31 -0.49
CA ARG A 95 6.16 -10.06 -0.30
C ARG A 95 6.99 -9.14 0.58
N VAL A 96 7.46 -8.05 0.00
CA VAL A 96 8.35 -7.09 0.67
C VAL A 96 7.50 -5.93 1.18
N TRP A 97 7.22 -5.93 2.47
CA TRP A 97 6.49 -4.86 3.11
C TRP A 97 7.40 -3.67 3.35
N MET A 98 6.93 -2.47 3.01
CA MET A 98 7.67 -1.22 3.16
C MET A 98 6.78 -0.19 3.85
N LYS A 99 7.25 0.35 4.98
CA LYS A 99 6.50 1.28 5.82
C LYS A 99 7.35 2.47 6.21
N VAL A 100 6.73 3.64 6.25
CA VAL A 100 7.34 4.84 6.85
C VAL A 100 7.08 4.81 8.35
N VAL A 101 8.15 4.73 9.15
CA VAL A 101 8.06 4.63 10.62
C VAL A 101 8.67 5.89 11.26
N PRO A 102 8.04 6.47 12.31
CA PRO A 102 8.64 7.56 13.05
C PRO A 102 9.81 7.07 13.92
N ASP A 103 10.89 7.82 13.92
CA ASP A 103 12.04 7.71 14.83
C ASP A 103 11.94 8.87 15.83
N HIS A 104 11.24 8.62 16.93
CA HIS A 104 10.94 9.62 17.96
C HIS A 104 12.20 10.28 18.53
N PRO A 105 13.26 9.53 18.90
CA PRO A 105 14.51 10.13 19.39
C PRO A 105 15.12 11.14 18.41
N ASN A 106 15.12 10.83 17.11
CA ASN A 106 15.76 11.67 16.09
C ASN A 106 14.80 12.62 15.36
N ARG A 107 13.51 12.66 15.74
CA ARG A 107 12.46 13.47 15.10
C ARG A 107 12.42 13.35 13.57
N ARG A 108 12.72 12.16 13.06
CA ARG A 108 12.70 11.85 11.61
C ARG A 108 11.80 10.68 11.31
N ARG A 109 11.52 10.46 10.03
CA ARG A 109 10.91 9.23 9.53
C ARG A 109 11.93 8.43 8.75
N TYR A 110 11.88 7.11 8.87
CA TYR A 110 12.71 6.20 8.09
C TYR A 110 11.84 5.12 7.44
N ILE A 111 12.40 4.44 6.44
CA ILE A 111 11.74 3.30 5.83
C ILE A 111 12.12 2.04 6.59
N PHE A 112 11.12 1.37 7.14
CA PHE A 112 11.24 0.02 7.67
C PHE A 112 10.75 -0.96 6.60
N SER A 113 11.51 -2.02 6.36
CA SER A 113 11.10 -3.10 5.47
C SER A 113 11.30 -4.46 6.10
N TYR A 114 10.43 -5.38 5.70
CA TYR A 114 10.51 -6.79 6.06
C TYR A 114 9.93 -7.63 4.92
N ALA A 115 10.37 -8.87 4.81
CA ALA A 115 9.96 -9.79 3.77
C ALA A 115 9.34 -11.04 4.36
N VAL A 116 8.32 -11.55 3.67
CA VAL A 116 7.66 -12.81 4.00
C VAL A 116 7.52 -13.66 2.75
N PRO A 117 7.55 -15.01 2.87
CA PRO A 117 7.38 -15.88 1.72
C PRO A 117 6.08 -15.60 0.97
N ARG A 118 6.12 -15.60 -0.36
CA ARG A 118 4.91 -15.49 -1.19
C ARG A 118 4.20 -16.84 -1.21
N LYS A 119 3.38 -17.12 -0.20
CA LYS A 119 2.43 -18.23 -0.26
C LYS A 119 1.14 -17.76 -0.93
N GLU A 120 0.61 -18.57 -1.84
CA GLU A 120 -0.64 -18.25 -2.52
C GLU A 120 -1.78 -18.23 -1.50
N GLY A 121 -2.54 -17.13 -1.49
CA GLY A 121 -3.58 -16.90 -0.48
C GLY A 121 -3.07 -16.43 0.88
N ASP A 122 -1.76 -16.42 1.14
CA ASP A 122 -1.24 -15.89 2.40
C ASP A 122 -1.01 -14.38 2.30
N ILE A 123 -1.83 -13.67 3.05
CA ILE A 123 -1.76 -12.21 3.18
C ILE A 123 -1.11 -11.83 4.51
N ARG A 124 -0.97 -12.81 5.41
CA ARG A 124 -0.44 -12.56 6.73
C ARG A 124 1.08 -12.52 6.64
N PRO A 125 1.72 -11.46 7.12
CA PRO A 125 3.01 -11.64 7.72
C PRO A 125 2.77 -12.38 9.03
N ASP A 126 2.86 -13.70 9.02
CA ASP A 126 3.20 -14.40 10.25
C ASP A 126 4.56 -13.86 10.66
N LEU A 127 4.58 -13.01 11.69
CA LEU A 127 5.82 -12.39 12.17
C LEU A 127 6.81 -13.45 12.70
N GLY A 128 6.34 -14.68 12.95
CA GLY A 128 7.21 -15.83 13.23
C GLY A 128 7.92 -16.42 12.01
N LEU A 129 7.52 -16.03 10.79
CA LEU A 129 8.06 -16.53 9.52
C LEU A 129 8.70 -15.40 8.68
N LEU A 130 9.42 -14.49 9.34
CA LEU A 130 10.22 -13.50 8.61
C LEU A 130 11.31 -14.21 7.80
N ASP A 131 11.31 -13.96 6.50
CA ASP A 131 12.28 -14.50 5.56
C ASP A 131 13.02 -13.31 4.91
N PRO A 132 14.06 -12.78 5.58
CA PRO A 132 14.70 -11.56 5.15
C PRO A 132 15.37 -11.77 3.79
N LEU A 133 15.14 -10.83 2.87
CA LEU A 133 15.90 -10.78 1.63
C LEU A 133 17.41 -10.67 1.93
N CYS A 134 18.23 -11.46 1.26
CA CYS A 134 19.69 -11.41 1.40
C CYS A 134 20.27 -10.18 0.66
N MET A 135 19.88 -8.98 1.08
CA MET A 135 20.30 -7.71 0.46
C MET A 135 21.82 -7.50 0.52
N ALA A 136 22.51 -8.19 1.44
CA ALA A 136 23.97 -8.21 1.50
C ALA A 136 24.60 -8.75 0.21
N LEU A 137 23.94 -9.70 -0.46
CA LEU A 137 24.41 -10.27 -1.73
C LEU A 137 24.54 -9.20 -2.83
N LEU A 138 23.59 -8.27 -2.90
CA LEU A 138 23.61 -7.14 -3.83
C LEU A 138 24.74 -6.15 -3.55
N ARG A 139 25.34 -6.20 -2.36
CA ARG A 139 26.44 -5.33 -1.93
C ARG A 139 27.82 -6.00 -2.07
N SER A 140 27.87 -7.31 -2.33
CA SER A 140 29.12 -8.07 -2.36
C SER A 140 30.05 -7.61 -3.48
N CYS A 141 29.59 -7.63 -4.73
CA CYS A 141 30.36 -7.12 -5.84
C CYS A 141 29.46 -6.67 -7.01
N ARG A 142 30.06 -5.95 -7.95
CA ARG A 142 29.36 -5.38 -9.09
C ARG A 142 28.79 -6.42 -10.04
N GLN A 143 29.51 -7.52 -10.28
CA GLN A 143 29.02 -8.60 -11.12
C GLN A 143 27.73 -9.17 -10.51
N ILE A 144 27.75 -9.61 -9.26
CA ILE A 144 26.58 -10.14 -8.55
C ILE A 144 25.40 -9.17 -8.63
N TYR A 145 25.63 -7.88 -8.38
CA TYR A 145 24.58 -6.87 -8.49
C TYR A 145 23.97 -6.82 -9.90
N LEU A 146 24.79 -6.75 -10.95
CA LEU A 146 24.32 -6.72 -12.34
C LEU A 146 23.53 -7.99 -12.70
N GLU A 147 24.01 -9.14 -12.23
CA GLU A 147 23.40 -10.44 -12.50
C GLU A 147 22.04 -10.63 -11.80
N SER A 148 21.88 -10.09 -10.59
CA SER A 148 20.78 -10.48 -9.69
C SER A 148 19.79 -9.37 -9.32
N HIS A 149 20.13 -8.09 -9.48
CA HIS A 149 19.24 -6.99 -9.05
C HIS A 149 17.87 -7.02 -9.75
N SER A 150 17.80 -7.54 -10.98
CA SER A 150 16.53 -7.71 -11.70
C SER A 150 15.60 -8.67 -10.95
N VAL A 151 16.13 -9.72 -10.32
CA VAL A 151 15.36 -10.71 -9.55
C VAL A 151 14.60 -10.01 -8.42
N LEU A 152 15.28 -9.14 -7.66
CA LEU A 152 14.67 -8.35 -6.57
C LEU A 152 13.42 -7.59 -7.02
N PHE A 153 13.47 -6.91 -8.17
CA PHE A 153 12.35 -6.08 -8.63
C PHE A 153 11.27 -6.85 -9.40
N SER A 154 11.63 -7.97 -10.02
CA SER A 154 10.75 -8.69 -10.94
C SER A 154 10.06 -9.92 -10.33
N HIS A 155 10.60 -10.50 -9.25
CA HIS A 155 10.08 -11.72 -8.64
C HIS A 155 9.38 -11.50 -7.30
N ASN A 156 9.48 -10.29 -6.73
CA ASN A 156 8.82 -9.93 -5.48
C ASN A 156 7.58 -9.07 -5.71
N THR A 157 6.66 -9.15 -4.76
CA THR A 157 5.55 -8.20 -4.64
C THR A 157 5.90 -7.17 -3.58
N PHE A 158 6.02 -5.90 -3.97
CA PHE A 158 6.28 -4.81 -3.03
C PHE A 158 4.96 -4.32 -2.45
N VAL A 159 4.84 -4.37 -1.11
CA VAL A 159 3.64 -3.99 -0.38
C VAL A 159 3.85 -2.63 0.28
N PHE A 160 2.99 -1.68 -0.05
CA PHE A 160 3.05 -0.31 0.47
C PHE A 160 1.75 0.03 1.17
N ASP A 161 1.82 0.70 2.31
CA ASP A 161 0.63 1.29 2.90
C ASP A 161 0.14 2.47 2.02
N SER A 162 -1.17 2.60 1.88
CA SER A 162 -1.81 3.63 1.08
C SER A 162 -1.56 5.04 1.62
N GLY A 163 -1.74 6.06 0.76
CA GLY A 163 -1.47 7.46 1.09
C GLY A 163 -0.01 7.83 0.82
N THR A 164 0.55 8.74 1.64
CA THR A 164 1.91 9.28 1.42
C THR A 164 3.02 8.25 1.58
N SER A 165 2.74 7.07 2.15
CA SER A 165 3.76 6.03 2.36
C SER A 165 4.25 5.42 1.05
N LEU A 166 3.42 5.28 0.02
CA LEU A 166 3.83 4.70 -1.26
C LEU A 166 4.95 5.53 -1.92
N GLU A 167 4.73 6.83 -2.07
CA GLU A 167 5.70 7.75 -2.66
C GLU A 167 7.00 7.83 -1.84
N HIS A 168 6.89 7.98 -0.52
CA HIS A 168 8.06 8.02 0.35
C HIS A 168 8.85 6.71 0.33
N CYS A 169 8.19 5.55 0.39
CA CYS A 169 8.85 4.25 0.33
C CYS A 169 9.56 4.05 -1.01
N ILE A 170 8.91 4.38 -2.13
CA ILE A 170 9.53 4.27 -3.45
C ILE A 170 10.74 5.20 -3.53
N ARG A 171 10.58 6.49 -3.26
CA ARG A 171 11.66 7.46 -3.41
C ARG A 171 12.82 7.22 -2.47
N ALA A 172 12.57 6.91 -1.20
CA ALA A 172 13.61 6.80 -0.18
C ALA A 172 14.25 5.41 -0.07
N ALA A 173 13.60 4.35 -0.53
CA ALA A 173 14.14 2.99 -0.38
C ALA A 173 14.34 2.22 -1.69
N LEU A 174 13.56 2.46 -2.75
CA LEU A 174 13.75 1.79 -4.04
C LEU A 174 14.41 2.69 -5.10
N GLY A 175 14.15 4.00 -5.03
CA GLY A 175 14.54 5.01 -6.00
C GLY A 175 13.58 5.10 -7.18
N GLU A 176 13.43 6.29 -7.77
CA GLU A 176 12.51 6.47 -8.91
C GLU A 176 12.92 5.64 -10.14
N TRP A 177 14.22 5.38 -10.29
CA TRP A 177 14.77 4.52 -11.34
C TRP A 177 14.27 3.07 -11.26
N SER A 178 13.71 2.62 -10.12
CA SER A 178 13.16 1.28 -9.98
C SER A 178 11.75 1.16 -10.56
N LEU A 179 11.01 2.27 -10.67
CA LEU A 179 9.60 2.28 -11.10
C LEU A 179 9.38 1.49 -12.39
N PRO A 180 10.16 1.69 -13.48
CA PRO A 180 9.91 1.00 -14.75
C PRO A 180 10.18 -0.50 -14.70
N VAL A 181 10.86 -1.02 -13.67
CA VAL A 181 11.23 -2.44 -13.55
C VAL A 181 10.39 -3.21 -12.52
N LEU A 182 9.60 -2.52 -11.69
CA LEU A 182 8.66 -3.16 -10.77
C LEU A 182 7.61 -3.94 -11.54
N ARG A 183 7.43 -5.22 -11.18
CA ARG A 183 6.45 -6.11 -11.82
C ARG A 183 5.23 -6.42 -10.97
N SER A 184 5.35 -6.37 -9.65
CA SER A 184 4.25 -6.71 -8.76
C SER A 184 4.20 -5.74 -7.58
N VAL A 185 3.06 -5.07 -7.43
CA VAL A 185 2.80 -4.09 -6.37
C VAL A 185 1.52 -4.44 -5.64
N CYS A 186 1.53 -4.27 -4.32
CA CYS A 186 0.36 -4.37 -3.48
C CYS A 186 0.17 -3.04 -2.72
N ILE A 187 -1.00 -2.43 -2.88
CA ILE A 187 -1.39 -1.24 -2.15
C ILE A 187 -2.25 -1.70 -0.97
N ASN A 188 -1.68 -1.62 0.22
CA ASN A 188 -2.32 -1.98 1.47
C ASN A 188 -3.07 -0.79 2.05
N HIS A 189 -4.34 -0.96 2.37
CA HIS A 189 -5.20 0.02 3.03
C HIS A 189 -5.41 -0.42 4.49
N PRO A 190 -4.46 -0.10 5.39
CA PRO A 190 -4.57 -0.50 6.79
C PRO A 190 -5.77 0.19 7.45
N ASN A 191 -6.44 -0.53 8.35
CA ASN A 191 -7.61 -0.07 9.10
C ASN A 191 -8.80 0.34 8.22
N ARG A 192 -8.81 -0.06 6.95
CA ARG A 192 -9.96 0.07 6.07
C ARG A 192 -10.45 -1.32 5.77
N ALA A 193 -11.55 -1.68 6.40
CA ALA A 193 -12.19 -2.96 6.19
C ALA A 193 -12.57 -3.14 4.73
N PHE A 194 -13.29 -2.13 4.24
CA PHE A 194 -13.90 -2.07 2.93
C PHE A 194 -14.03 -0.59 2.58
N PRO A 195 -13.86 -0.22 1.31
CA PRO A 195 -14.20 1.13 0.87
C PRO A 195 -15.73 1.25 0.92
N THR A 196 -16.27 1.76 2.03
CA THR A 196 -17.72 1.90 2.20
C THR A 196 -18.32 3.04 1.38
N GLN A 197 -17.47 3.95 0.90
CA GLN A 197 -17.83 5.12 0.12
C GLN A 197 -17.13 5.11 -1.23
N ARG A 198 -17.89 5.39 -2.29
CA ARG A 198 -17.40 5.50 -3.68
C ARG A 198 -16.33 6.57 -3.87
N VAL A 199 -16.36 7.63 -3.06
CA VAL A 199 -15.42 8.77 -3.06
C VAL A 199 -13.95 8.33 -3.07
N PHE A 200 -13.64 7.18 -2.47
CA PHE A 200 -12.30 6.60 -2.53
C PHE A 200 -11.80 6.35 -3.96
N PHE A 201 -12.69 5.91 -4.86
CA PHE A 201 -12.38 5.59 -6.25
C PHE A 201 -12.50 6.78 -7.19
N ASP A 202 -13.28 7.79 -6.80
CA ASP A 202 -13.47 8.99 -7.61
C ASP A 202 -12.28 9.96 -7.51
N HIS A 203 -11.40 9.81 -6.50
CA HIS A 203 -10.22 10.66 -6.28
C HIS A 203 -8.90 9.87 -6.18
N PRO A 204 -8.44 9.25 -7.30
CA PRO A 204 -7.23 8.43 -7.31
C PRO A 204 -5.94 9.25 -7.04
N GLU A 205 -5.98 10.57 -7.13
CA GLU A 205 -4.86 11.47 -6.77
C GLU A 205 -4.37 11.21 -5.34
N LEU A 206 -5.27 10.77 -4.45
CA LEU A 206 -4.94 10.42 -3.07
C LEU A 206 -4.15 9.10 -2.95
N THR A 207 -3.99 8.36 -4.05
CA THR A 207 -3.37 7.01 -4.08
C THR A 207 -2.07 6.95 -4.88
N SER A 208 -1.41 8.09 -5.12
CA SER A 208 -0.15 8.17 -5.90
C SER A 208 -0.27 7.56 -7.30
N SER A 209 -1.40 7.78 -7.98
CA SER A 209 -1.71 7.30 -9.34
C SER A 209 -0.59 7.59 -10.35
N GLY A 210 0.05 8.76 -10.25
CA GLY A 210 1.18 9.15 -11.10
C GLY A 210 2.39 8.23 -11.00
N LEU A 211 2.60 7.53 -9.87
CA LEU A 211 3.68 6.56 -9.72
C LEU A 211 3.34 5.25 -10.42
N LEU A 212 2.09 4.78 -10.34
CA LEU A 212 1.65 3.55 -11.01
C LEU A 212 1.82 3.67 -12.54
N LYS A 213 1.49 4.84 -13.12
CA LYS A 213 1.70 5.12 -14.55
C LYS A 213 3.17 5.02 -14.97
N GLN A 214 4.11 5.26 -14.06
CA GLN A 214 5.55 5.14 -14.34
C GLN A 214 6.05 3.69 -14.26
N MET A 215 5.25 2.77 -13.71
CA MET A 215 5.58 1.35 -13.61
C MET A 215 5.27 0.61 -14.91
N LYS A 216 6.04 0.91 -15.95
CA LYS A 216 5.83 0.42 -17.33
C LYS A 216 5.78 -1.11 -17.45
N ARG A 217 6.35 -1.86 -16.50
CA ARG A 217 6.39 -3.33 -16.48
C ARG A 217 5.53 -3.94 -15.38
N LEU A 218 4.61 -3.18 -14.80
CA LEU A 218 3.71 -3.67 -13.76
C LEU A 218 2.77 -4.73 -14.32
N ARG A 219 3.00 -5.99 -13.96
CA ARG A 219 2.18 -7.14 -14.37
C ARG A 219 1.11 -7.49 -13.37
N ARG A 220 1.33 -7.21 -12.09
CA ARG A 220 0.39 -7.56 -11.02
C ARG A 220 0.16 -6.37 -10.09
N LEU A 221 -1.12 -6.08 -9.83
CA LEU A 221 -1.53 -5.05 -8.89
C LEU A 221 -2.58 -5.61 -7.94
N ASP A 222 -2.23 -5.63 -6.65
CA ASP A 222 -3.13 -6.10 -5.60
C ASP A 222 -3.59 -4.88 -4.77
N PHE A 223 -4.90 -4.72 -4.57
CA PHE A 223 -5.47 -3.77 -3.61
C PHE A 223 -5.92 -4.56 -2.39
N GLN A 224 -5.29 -4.30 -1.25
CA GLN A 224 -5.53 -5.05 -0.03
C GLN A 224 -6.21 -4.17 1.01
N PHE A 225 -7.40 -4.54 1.46
CA PHE A 225 -8.17 -3.88 2.49
C PHE A 225 -8.12 -4.72 3.76
N ASN A 226 -7.60 -4.15 4.85
CA ASN A 226 -7.45 -4.87 6.11
C ASN A 226 -8.13 -4.14 7.25
N VAL A 227 -8.89 -4.89 8.06
CA VAL A 227 -9.38 -4.40 9.35
C VAL A 227 -9.27 -5.43 10.46
N ILE A 228 -9.08 -4.90 11.66
CA ILE A 228 -9.32 -5.61 12.90
C ILE A 228 -10.53 -4.94 13.54
N SER A 229 -11.60 -5.69 13.71
CA SER A 229 -12.90 -5.19 14.15
C SER A 229 -13.52 -6.12 15.18
N LEU A 230 -14.06 -5.55 16.25
CA LEU A 230 -14.83 -6.28 17.25
C LEU A 230 -16.22 -6.70 16.73
N ARG A 231 -16.67 -6.14 15.61
CA ARG A 231 -17.96 -6.52 15.01
C ARG A 231 -17.86 -7.91 14.41
N LYS A 232 -18.92 -8.71 14.60
CA LYS A 232 -19.01 -10.06 14.04
C LYS A 232 -19.38 -10.08 12.56
N SER A 233 -20.11 -9.07 12.09
CA SER A 233 -20.58 -9.01 10.70
C SER A 233 -19.63 -8.21 9.79
N LEU A 234 -19.44 -8.71 8.58
CA LEU A 234 -18.73 -8.04 7.50
C LEU A 234 -19.61 -6.92 6.90
N PRO A 235 -19.12 -5.68 6.78
CA PRO A 235 -19.89 -4.56 6.27
C PRO A 235 -19.95 -4.60 4.74
N VAL A 236 -21.15 -4.71 4.19
CA VAL A 236 -21.41 -4.71 2.74
C VAL A 236 -21.22 -3.31 2.15
N ALA A 237 -20.70 -3.21 0.92
CA ALA A 237 -20.58 -1.93 0.23
C ALA A 237 -21.97 -1.30 0.00
N GLN A 238 -22.11 -0.02 0.36
CA GLN A 238 -23.37 0.75 0.25
C GLN A 238 -23.67 1.25 -1.17
N TYR A 239 -22.80 0.92 -2.13
CA TYR A 239 -22.92 1.22 -3.55
C TYR A 239 -22.66 -0.07 -4.34
N ASP A 240 -22.85 -0.05 -5.65
CA ASP A 240 -22.49 -1.16 -6.52
C ASP A 240 -21.00 -1.08 -6.91
N PRO A 241 -20.13 -2.01 -6.46
CA PRO A 241 -18.73 -2.03 -6.84
C PRO A 241 -18.50 -1.96 -8.36
N ARG A 242 -19.41 -2.49 -9.18
CA ARG A 242 -19.26 -2.50 -10.65
C ARG A 242 -19.25 -1.09 -11.25
N GLU A 243 -19.89 -0.13 -10.61
CA GLU A 243 -19.86 1.26 -11.06
C GLU A 243 -18.47 1.91 -10.95
N VAL A 244 -17.60 1.36 -10.10
CA VAL A 244 -16.20 1.80 -9.94
C VAL A 244 -15.41 1.63 -11.23
N GLU A 245 -15.81 0.70 -12.11
CA GLU A 245 -15.20 0.51 -13.43
C GLU A 245 -15.16 1.82 -14.24
N LYS A 246 -16.18 2.67 -14.08
CA LYS A 246 -16.30 3.97 -14.78
C LYS A 246 -15.65 5.14 -14.03
N SER A 247 -15.20 4.92 -12.80
CA SER A 247 -14.54 5.95 -11.98
C SER A 247 -13.15 6.31 -12.52
N ALA A 248 -12.58 7.41 -12.01
CA ALA A 248 -11.21 7.80 -12.32
C ALA A 248 -10.19 6.72 -11.93
N TRP A 249 -10.42 6.00 -10.84
CA TRP A 249 -9.60 4.84 -10.46
C TRP A 249 -9.74 3.68 -11.46
N GLY A 250 -10.95 3.37 -11.94
CA GLY A 250 -11.16 2.32 -12.93
C GLY A 250 -10.46 2.64 -14.25
N GLN A 251 -10.56 3.90 -14.70
CA GLN A 251 -9.84 4.40 -15.88
C GLN A 251 -8.32 4.28 -15.71
N LEU A 252 -7.79 4.69 -14.56
CA LEU A 252 -6.36 4.56 -14.23
C LEU A 252 -5.88 3.10 -14.35
N VAL A 253 -6.61 2.16 -13.75
CA VAL A 253 -6.25 0.73 -13.84
C VAL A 253 -6.25 0.26 -15.28
N CYS A 254 -7.28 0.64 -16.07
CA CYS A 254 -7.38 0.32 -17.49
C CYS A 254 -6.35 1.05 -18.39
N GLU A 255 -5.57 1.99 -17.88
CA GLU A 255 -4.44 2.63 -18.57
C GLU A 255 -3.11 1.90 -18.33
N LEU A 256 -3.04 0.98 -17.35
CA LEU A 256 -1.85 0.19 -17.04
C LEU A 256 -1.69 -0.94 -18.07
N SER A 257 -1.10 -0.60 -19.23
CA SER A 257 -1.04 -1.47 -20.40
C SER A 257 -0.37 -2.83 -20.16
N SER A 258 0.58 -2.93 -19.23
CA SER A 258 1.29 -4.16 -18.88
C SER A 258 0.63 -5.02 -17.81
N LEU A 259 -0.52 -4.60 -17.25
CA LEU A 259 -1.14 -5.23 -16.09
C LEU A 259 -1.88 -6.54 -16.41
N GLU A 260 -1.26 -7.68 -16.17
CA GLU A 260 -1.80 -9.02 -16.44
C GLU A 260 -2.75 -9.53 -15.33
N GLU A 261 -2.48 -9.17 -14.07
CA GLU A 261 -3.23 -9.58 -12.89
C GLU A 261 -3.68 -8.34 -12.09
N LEU A 262 -4.95 -8.29 -11.74
CA LEU A 262 -5.53 -7.34 -10.80
C LEU A 262 -6.23 -8.15 -9.72
N ARG A 263 -5.98 -7.83 -8.44
CA ARG A 263 -6.66 -8.52 -7.33
C ARG A 263 -7.21 -7.54 -6.31
N MET A 264 -8.46 -7.76 -5.89
CA MET A 264 -9.04 -7.10 -4.72
C MET A 264 -9.08 -8.08 -3.55
N VAL A 265 -8.36 -7.74 -2.49
CA VAL A 265 -8.11 -8.64 -1.38
C VAL A 265 -8.67 -8.01 -0.11
N PHE A 266 -9.55 -8.72 0.58
CA PHE A 266 -10.17 -8.25 1.81
C PHE A 266 -9.77 -9.16 2.96
N THR A 267 -9.34 -8.56 4.07
CA THR A 267 -9.11 -9.27 5.32
C THR A 267 -9.89 -8.67 6.47
N TRP A 268 -10.50 -9.55 7.26
CA TRP A 268 -11.27 -9.21 8.44
C TRP A 268 -10.75 -10.01 9.63
N ASN A 269 -10.34 -9.33 10.70
CA ASN A 269 -9.74 -9.99 11.86
C ASN A 269 -8.58 -10.91 11.47
N ARG A 270 -7.79 -10.44 10.50
CA ARG A 270 -6.66 -11.14 9.88
C ARG A 270 -7.06 -12.32 8.99
N GLU A 271 -8.31 -12.70 8.87
CA GLU A 271 -8.75 -13.79 7.97
C GLU A 271 -9.09 -13.24 6.60
N MET A 272 -8.74 -13.98 5.53
CA MET A 272 -9.14 -13.60 4.18
C MET A 272 -10.65 -13.82 4.04
N VAL A 273 -11.33 -12.82 3.49
CA VAL A 273 -12.76 -12.92 3.19
C VAL A 273 -12.91 -13.50 1.79
N ASP A 274 -13.66 -14.59 1.66
CA ASP A 274 -14.08 -15.08 0.34
C ASP A 274 -15.11 -14.13 -0.25
N THR A 275 -14.66 -13.28 -1.18
CA THR A 275 -15.49 -12.32 -1.89
C THR A 275 -16.58 -12.99 -2.71
N SER A 276 -16.39 -14.23 -3.16
CA SER A 276 -17.37 -14.96 -3.97
C SER A 276 -18.61 -15.30 -3.17
N ALA A 277 -18.41 -15.72 -1.92
CA ALA A 277 -19.48 -16.04 -0.99
C ALA A 277 -20.08 -14.79 -0.33
N TRP A 278 -19.25 -13.78 -0.04
CA TRP A 278 -19.65 -12.63 0.75
C TRP A 278 -20.25 -11.47 -0.07
N ASP A 279 -19.58 -11.02 -1.13
CA ASP A 279 -20.07 -9.94 -2.01
C ASP A 279 -19.48 -10.12 -3.42
N PRO A 280 -20.13 -10.92 -4.29
CA PRO A 280 -19.59 -11.35 -5.58
C PRO A 280 -19.39 -10.19 -6.57
N ARG A 281 -19.98 -9.02 -6.30
CA ARG A 281 -19.84 -7.81 -7.14
C ARG A 281 -18.39 -7.35 -7.24
N TRP A 282 -17.56 -7.62 -6.23
CA TRP A 282 -16.12 -7.33 -6.27
C TRP A 282 -15.37 -8.20 -7.29
N ASN A 283 -15.72 -9.49 -7.38
CA ASN A 283 -15.14 -10.39 -8.39
C ASN A 283 -15.63 -10.05 -9.80
N GLU A 284 -16.87 -9.58 -9.93
CA GLU A 284 -17.39 -9.05 -11.19
C GLU A 284 -16.63 -7.79 -11.65
N LEU A 285 -16.35 -6.86 -10.73
CA LEU A 285 -15.53 -5.68 -11.01
C LEU A 285 -14.11 -6.06 -11.46
N GLU A 286 -13.44 -6.98 -10.74
CA GLU A 286 -12.10 -7.44 -11.08
C GLU A 286 -12.05 -8.05 -12.49
N ARG A 287 -13.01 -8.93 -12.82
CA ARG A 287 -13.14 -9.54 -14.15
C ARG A 287 -13.45 -8.50 -15.23
N GLY A 288 -14.33 -7.53 -14.95
CA GLY A 288 -14.68 -6.45 -15.87
C GLY A 288 -13.45 -5.62 -16.27
N LEU A 289 -12.67 -5.17 -15.29
CA LEU A 289 -11.43 -4.41 -15.52
C LEU A 289 -10.39 -5.21 -16.31
N LEU A 290 -10.19 -6.48 -15.97
CA LEU A 290 -9.27 -7.36 -16.71
C LEU A 290 -9.73 -7.58 -18.16
N ALA A 291 -11.03 -7.77 -18.40
CA ALA A 291 -11.58 -7.90 -19.73
C ALA A 291 -11.36 -6.62 -20.57
N GLN A 292 -11.54 -5.43 -19.96
CA GLN A 292 -11.22 -4.16 -20.62
C GLN A 292 -9.74 -4.04 -20.97
N LEU A 293 -8.84 -4.43 -20.06
CA LEU A 293 -7.39 -4.42 -20.29
C LEU A 293 -7.02 -5.32 -21.48
N VAL A 294 -7.56 -6.54 -21.53
CA VAL A 294 -7.35 -7.46 -22.65
C VAL A 294 -7.89 -6.89 -23.96
N SER A 295 -9.10 -6.30 -23.94
CA SER A 295 -9.70 -5.67 -25.11
C SER A 295 -8.85 -4.50 -25.64
N LYS A 296 -8.36 -3.62 -24.76
CA LYS A 296 -7.48 -2.51 -25.13
C LYS A 296 -6.15 -2.98 -25.72
N ARG A 297 -5.53 -4.04 -25.17
CA ARG A 297 -4.29 -4.61 -25.74
C ARG A 297 -4.49 -5.10 -27.16
N ARG A 298 -5.61 -5.80 -27.43
CA ARG A 298 -5.92 -6.31 -28.77
C ARG A 298 -6.10 -5.20 -29.81
N LYS A 299 -6.56 -4.00 -29.40
CA LYS A 299 -6.73 -2.85 -30.30
C LYS A 299 -5.42 -2.12 -30.62
N ASN A 300 -4.39 -2.31 -29.80
CA ASN A 300 -3.09 -1.65 -29.96
C ASN A 300 -2.04 -2.52 -30.66
N LEU A 301 -2.39 -3.76 -31.02
CA LEU A 301 -1.58 -4.68 -31.83
C LEU A 301 -2.07 -4.64 -33.28
#